data_AF-V4XQI3-F1
#
_entry.id   AF-V4XQI3-F1
#
_cell.length_a   1.000
_cell.length_b   1.000
_cell.length_c   1.000
_cell.angle_alpha   90.00
_cell.angle_beta   90.00
_cell.angle_gamma   90.00
#
_symmetry.space_group_name_H-M   'P 1'
#
loop_
_entity.id
_entity.type
_entity.pdbx_description
1 polymer ?
#
loop_
_entity_poly.entity_id
_entity_poly.type
_entity_poly.pdbx_seq_one_letter_code
_entity_poly.pdbx_strand_id
1 'polypeptide(L)'
;QTRDNREAIKMSTRCIWCGACMSSCNIAAGDNEYLGPAAINKAYRFAMDEREGSDMKQRRLEIIEQENGVWRCQTQFSCTEVCPKDIPLTEHIQELKREAVKSNLKFW
;
A
#
# COMPACT_ATOMS: atom_id res chain seq x y z
N GLN A 1 -7.67 0.65 -18.84
CA GLN A 1 -6.53 1.32 -18.20
C GLN A 1 -5.97 2.35 -19.16
N THR A 2 -5.94 3.62 -18.75
CA THR A 2 -5.27 4.69 -19.48
C THR A 2 -3.75 4.57 -19.39
N ARG A 3 -3.00 5.25 -20.27
CA ARG A 3 -1.54 5.31 -20.19
C ARG A 3 -1.09 5.95 -18.87
N ASP A 4 -1.79 6.99 -18.44
CA ASP A 4 -1.44 7.75 -17.24
C ASP A 4 -1.68 6.92 -15.97
N ASN A 5 -2.78 6.16 -15.88
CA ASN A 5 -3.00 5.22 -14.78
C ASN A 5 -1.92 4.13 -14.73
N ARG A 6 -1.53 3.61 -15.90
CA ARG A 6 -0.45 2.61 -15.97
C ARG A 6 0.85 3.15 -15.43
N GLU A 7 1.24 4.38 -15.79
CA GLU A 7 2.45 5.01 -15.28
C GLU A 7 2.35 5.31 -13.78
N ALA A 8 1.19 5.77 -13.29
CA ALA A 8 0.95 6.02 -11.86
C ALA A 8 1.18 4.76 -11.00
N ILE A 9 0.67 3.59 -11.41
CA ILE A 9 0.82 2.36 -10.62
C ILE A 9 2.08 1.56 -10.97
N LYS A 10 2.85 1.96 -12.00
CA LYS A 10 3.96 1.18 -12.57
C LYS A 10 4.95 0.68 -11.53
N MET A 11 5.37 1.56 -10.62
CA MET A 11 6.36 1.21 -9.61
C MET A 11 5.87 0.12 -8.66
N SER A 12 4.59 0.15 -8.27
CA SER A 12 4.00 -0.89 -7.42
C SER A 12 4.04 -2.29 -8.05
N THR A 13 4.04 -2.38 -9.39
CA THR A 13 4.08 -3.65 -10.13
C THR A 13 5.46 -4.31 -10.15
N ARG A 14 6.52 -3.58 -9.77
CA ARG A 14 7.92 -4.04 -9.86
C ARG A 14 8.37 -4.83 -8.64
N CYS A 15 7.50 -5.04 -7.65
CA CYS A 15 7.82 -5.82 -6.46
C CYS A 15 8.20 -7.26 -6.84
N ILE A 16 9.39 -7.68 -6.38
CA ILE A 16 9.92 -9.03 -6.60
C ILE A 16 9.78 -9.94 -5.37
N TRP A 17 9.01 -9.52 -4.36
CA TRP A 17 8.77 -10.29 -3.14
C TRP A 17 10.05 -10.71 -2.38
N CYS A 18 11.11 -9.89 -2.44
CA CYS A 18 12.38 -10.19 -1.77
C CYS A 18 12.35 -10.08 -0.23
N GLY A 19 11.33 -9.44 0.35
CA GLY A 19 11.20 -9.29 1.80
C GLY A 19 12.06 -8.20 2.45
N ALA A 20 12.95 -7.51 1.72
CA ALA A 20 13.83 -6.47 2.27
C ALA A 20 13.07 -5.39 3.07
N CYS A 21 11.97 -4.89 2.51
CA CYS A 21 11.14 -3.88 3.16
C CYS A 21 10.42 -4.37 4.41
N MET A 22 10.09 -5.68 4.50
CA MET A 22 9.51 -6.27 5.70
C MET A 22 10.58 -6.35 6.79
N SER A 23 11.77 -6.85 6.44
CA SER A 23 12.89 -7.00 7.36
C SER A 23 13.41 -5.68 7.93
N SER A 24 13.30 -4.57 7.17
CA SER A 24 13.77 -3.26 7.62
C SER A 24 12.75 -2.49 8.46
N CYS A 25 11.50 -2.94 8.53
CA CYS A 25 10.43 -2.22 9.20
C CYS A 25 10.32 -2.66 10.66
N ASN A 26 10.64 -1.77 11.60
CA ASN A 26 10.57 -2.06 13.04
C ASN A 26 9.16 -2.44 13.50
N ILE A 27 8.12 -1.89 12.84
CA ILE A 27 6.73 -2.23 13.14
C ILE A 27 6.42 -3.67 12.72
N ALA A 28 6.85 -4.08 11.53
CA ALA A 28 6.64 -5.45 11.05
C ALA A 28 7.48 -6.48 11.83
N ALA A 29 8.62 -6.06 12.40
CA ALA A 29 9.44 -6.91 13.26
C ALA A 29 8.88 -7.06 14.68
N GLY A 30 8.21 -6.03 15.21
CA GLY A 30 7.68 -6.00 16.57
C GLY A 30 6.24 -6.50 16.72
N ASP A 31 5.53 -6.68 15.61
CA ASP A 31 4.13 -7.08 15.58
C ASP A 31 3.87 -8.05 14.42
N ASN A 32 3.51 -9.29 14.76
CA ASN A 32 3.25 -10.35 13.78
C ASN A 32 1.91 -10.20 13.05
N GLU A 33 1.05 -9.25 13.45
CA GLU A 33 -0.23 -9.05 12.80
C GLU A 33 -0.20 -7.97 11.72
N TYR A 34 0.76 -7.03 11.78
CA TYR A 34 0.88 -5.98 10.77
C TYR A 34 1.12 -6.58 9.38
N LEU A 35 0.25 -6.25 8.42
CA LEU A 35 0.36 -6.71 7.02
C LEU A 35 1.73 -6.39 6.40
N GLY A 36 2.32 -5.27 6.81
CA GLY A 36 3.64 -4.84 6.37
C GLY A 36 3.70 -4.22 4.97
N PRO A 37 4.83 -3.58 4.64
CA PRO A 37 4.95 -2.76 3.43
C PRO A 37 4.81 -3.54 2.12
N ALA A 38 5.28 -4.79 2.05
CA ALA A 38 5.18 -5.60 0.82
C ALA A 38 3.73 -5.92 0.44
N ALA A 39 2.94 -6.39 1.41
CA ALA A 39 1.53 -6.71 1.20
C ALA A 39 0.71 -5.46 0.89
N ILE A 40 0.95 -4.36 1.60
CA ILE A 40 0.25 -3.09 1.34
C ILE A 40 0.60 -2.52 -0.04
N ASN A 41 1.85 -2.63 -0.51
CA ASN A 41 2.21 -2.26 -1.87
C ASN A 41 1.45 -3.09 -2.93
N LYS A 42 1.22 -4.38 -2.66
CA LYS A 42 0.40 -5.23 -3.53
C LYS A 42 -1.06 -4.78 -3.53
N ALA A 43 -1.60 -4.38 -2.38
CA ALA A 43 -2.94 -3.81 -2.29
C ALA A 43 -3.04 -2.48 -3.05
N TYR A 44 -2.05 -1.59 -2.91
CA TYR A 44 -1.96 -0.32 -3.64
C TYR A 44 -2.08 -0.55 -5.15
N ARG A 45 -1.29 -1.49 -5.69
CA ARG A 45 -1.31 -1.81 -7.12
C ARG A 45 -2.72 -2.03 -7.63
N PHE A 46 -3.53 -2.82 -6.93
CA PHE A 46 -4.88 -3.15 -7.37
C PHE A 46 -5.90 -2.07 -7.01
N ALA A 47 -5.81 -1.48 -5.81
CA ALA A 47 -6.72 -0.41 -5.40
C ALA A 47 -6.64 0.83 -6.33
N MET A 48 -5.49 1.05 -6.96
CA MET A 48 -5.26 2.16 -7.88
C MET A 48 -5.35 1.77 -9.36
N ASP A 49 -5.61 0.51 -9.69
CA ASP A 49 -5.75 0.06 -11.09
C ASP A 49 -7.19 0.30 -11.57
N GLU A 50 -7.36 1.18 -12.57
CA GLU A 50 -8.68 1.52 -13.13
C GLU A 50 -9.44 0.30 -13.69
N ARG A 51 -8.75 -0.81 -13.98
CA ARG A 51 -9.39 -2.04 -14.50
C ARG A 51 -10.18 -2.78 -13.44
N GLU A 52 -9.89 -2.56 -12.16
CA GLU A 52 -10.56 -3.29 -11.07
C GLU A 52 -11.98 -2.77 -10.82
N GLY A 53 -12.29 -1.53 -11.20
CA GLY A 53 -13.58 -0.90 -10.94
C GLY A 53 -13.73 -0.40 -9.49
N SER A 54 -14.79 0.39 -9.25
CA SER A 54 -15.05 1.04 -7.96
C SER A 54 -15.31 0.04 -6.83
N ASP A 55 -16.05 -1.03 -7.11
CA ASP A 55 -16.53 -1.95 -6.07
C ASP A 55 -15.37 -2.79 -5.52
N MET A 56 -14.48 -3.26 -6.41
CA MET A 56 -13.26 -3.96 -5.99
C MET A 56 -12.28 -3.03 -5.30
N LYS A 57 -12.16 -1.77 -5.75
CA LYS A 57 -11.36 -0.76 -5.03
C LYS A 57 -11.89 -0.59 -3.60
N GLN A 58 -13.20 -0.40 -3.43
CA GLN A 58 -13.83 -0.25 -2.12
C GLN A 58 -13.57 -1.46 -1.24
N ARG A 59 -13.79 -2.67 -1.75
CA ARG A 59 -13.56 -3.90 -1.00
C ARG A 59 -12.11 -4.05 -0.53
N ARG A 60 -11.13 -3.60 -1.33
CA ARG A 60 -9.71 -3.61 -0.95
C ARG A 60 -9.42 -2.55 0.12
N LEU A 61 -10.02 -1.37 0.03
CA LEU A 61 -9.90 -0.31 1.03
C LEU A 61 -10.45 -0.77 2.40
N GLU A 62 -11.59 -1.46 2.43
CA GLU A 62 -12.14 -2.04 3.67
C GLU A 62 -11.19 -3.04 4.35
N ILE A 63 -10.43 -3.81 3.56
CA ILE A 63 -9.47 -4.78 4.10
C ILE A 63 -8.24 -4.06 4.64
N ILE A 64 -7.69 -3.11 3.88
CA ILE A 64 -6.44 -2.43 4.24
C ILE A 64 -6.63 -1.37 5.32
N GLU A 65 -7.85 -0.89 5.59
CA GLU A 65 -8.12 0.06 6.68
C GLU A 65 -8.39 -0.61 8.03
N GLN A 66 -8.32 -1.94 8.11
CA GLN A 66 -8.38 -2.65 9.40
C GLN A 66 -7.20 -2.26 10.29
N GLU A 67 -7.31 -2.55 11.59
CA GLU A 67 -6.32 -2.18 12.63
C GLU A 67 -4.88 -2.52 12.23
N ASN A 68 -4.70 -3.72 11.68
CA ASN A 68 -3.40 -4.27 11.28
C ASN A 68 -2.99 -3.95 9.83
N GLY A 69 -3.74 -3.08 9.16
CA GLY A 69 -3.50 -2.62 7.80
C GLY A 69 -2.66 -1.34 7.74
N VAL A 70 -3.11 -0.34 6.98
CA VAL A 70 -2.33 0.89 6.73
C VAL A 70 -2.04 1.69 8.00
N TRP A 71 -2.86 1.57 9.04
CA TRP A 71 -2.78 2.39 10.25
C TRP A 71 -1.58 2.07 11.15
N ARG A 72 -1.05 0.84 11.10
CA ARG A 72 0.19 0.49 11.84
C ARG A 72 1.43 1.18 11.29
N CYS A 73 1.41 1.64 10.03
CA CYS A 73 2.57 2.30 9.43
C CYS A 73 2.90 3.63 10.12
N GLN A 74 4.08 3.70 10.73
CA GLN A 74 4.63 4.87 11.42
C GLN A 74 5.50 5.77 10.51
N THR A 75 5.50 5.55 9.20
CA THR A 75 6.19 6.42 8.23
C THR A 75 7.71 6.56 8.50
N GLN A 76 8.37 5.44 8.82
CA GLN A 76 9.80 5.40 9.14
C GLN A 76 10.72 5.43 7.92
N PHE A 77 10.17 5.34 6.70
CA PHE A 77 10.87 5.35 5.41
C PHE A 77 11.86 4.20 5.13
N SER A 78 12.30 3.44 6.14
CA SER A 78 13.28 2.35 5.97
C SER A 78 12.89 1.37 4.87
N CYS A 79 11.60 1.04 4.73
CA CYS A 79 11.09 0.15 3.70
C CYS A 79 11.33 0.65 2.27
N THR A 80 11.22 1.97 2.04
CA THR A 80 11.53 2.61 0.77
C THR A 80 13.04 2.59 0.52
N GLU A 81 13.84 2.96 1.53
CA GLU A 81 15.30 3.06 1.42
C GLU A 81 15.97 1.72 1.07
N VAL A 82 15.52 0.61 1.64
CA VAL A 82 16.11 -0.71 1.37
C VAL A 82 15.56 -1.39 0.12
N CYS A 83 14.57 -0.81 -0.57
CA CYS A 83 13.93 -1.49 -1.68
C CYS A 83 14.89 -1.57 -2.89
N PRO A 84 15.32 -2.76 -3.34
CA PRO A 84 16.27 -2.88 -4.47
C PRO A 84 15.64 -2.57 -5.84
N LYS A 85 14.35 -2.20 -5.84
CA LYS A 85 13.57 -1.85 -7.03
C LYS A 85 13.11 -0.40 -7.02
N ASP A 86 13.59 0.39 -6.05
CA ASP A 86 13.29 1.81 -5.87
C ASP A 86 11.76 2.09 -5.77
N ILE A 87 11.01 1.15 -5.22
CA ILE A 87 9.55 1.31 -5.08
C ILE A 87 9.31 2.31 -3.95
N PRO A 88 8.48 3.36 -4.15
CA PRO A 88 8.19 4.32 -3.11
C PRO A 88 7.13 3.77 -2.13
N LEU A 89 7.49 2.72 -1.38
CA LEU A 89 6.55 1.98 -0.52
C LEU A 89 5.83 2.88 0.49
N THR A 90 6.56 3.81 1.11
CA THR A 90 5.98 4.75 2.08
C THR A 90 4.90 5.62 1.42
N GLU A 91 5.14 6.13 0.20
CA GLU A 91 4.18 6.97 -0.51
C GLU A 91 2.91 6.20 -0.88
N HIS A 92 3.05 4.96 -1.37
CA HIS A 92 1.92 4.08 -1.67
C HIS A 92 1.04 3.84 -0.43
N ILE A 93 1.64 3.60 0.74
CA ILE A 93 0.92 3.43 2.00
C ILE A 93 0.18 4.73 2.37
N GLN A 94 0.81 5.89 2.24
CA GLN A 94 0.19 7.18 2.55
C GLN A 94 -0.96 7.53 1.59
N GLU A 95 -0.85 7.15 0.32
CA GLU A 95 -1.93 7.33 -0.64
C GLU A 95 -3.15 6.46 -0.28
N LEU A 96 -2.92 5.21 0.12
CA LEU A 96 -4.00 4.35 0.61
C LEU A 96 -4.66 4.90 1.89
N LYS A 97 -3.88 5.44 2.83
CA LYS A 97 -4.45 6.14 4.01
C LYS A 97 -5.36 7.29 3.58
N ARG A 98 -4.93 8.11 2.61
CA ARG A 98 -5.73 9.22 2.06
C ARG A 98 -7.01 8.73 1.41
N GLU A 99 -6.95 7.66 0.63
CA GLU A 99 -8.15 7.10 -0.02
C GLU A 99 -9.13 6.48 1.00
N ALA A 100 -8.63 5.82 2.05
CA ALA A 100 -9.48 5.31 3.13
C ALA A 100 -10.21 6.44 3.87
N VAL A 101 -9.52 7.53 4.21
CA VAL A 101 -10.15 8.72 4.82
C VAL A 101 -11.21 9.32 3.89
N LYS A 102 -10.91 9.49 2.60
CA LYS A 102 -11.87 10.02 1.63
C LYS A 102 -13.10 9.12 1.48
N SER A 103 -12.91 7.79 1.50
CA SER A 103 -14.00 6.81 1.46
C SER A 103 -14.94 7.02 2.65
N ASN A 104 -14.38 7.15 3.86
CA ASN A 104 -15.16 7.27 5.09
C ASN A 104 -15.87 8.63 5.20
N LEU A 105 -15.27 9.71 4.68
CA LEU A 105 -15.91 11.03 4.62
C LEU A 105 -17.13 11.08 3.69
N LYS A 106 -17.21 10.25 2.65
CA LYS A 106 -18.40 10.20 1.76
C LYS A 106 -19.64 9.66 2.46
N PHE A 107 -19.47 9.00 3.60
CA PHE A 107 -20.54 8.40 4.37
C PHE A 107 -21.07 9.33 5.49
N TRP A 108 -20.40 10.46 5.73
CA TRP A 108 -20.78 11.49 6.71
C TRP A 108 -21.55 12.64 6.06
#